data_AF-A0A210PN92-F1
#
_entry.id   AF-A0A210PN92-F1
#
_cell.length_a   1.000
_cell.length_b   1.000
_cell.length_c   1.000
_cell.angle_alpha   90.00
_cell.angle_beta   90.00
_cell.angle_gamma   90.00
#
_symmetry.space_group_name_H-M   'P 1'
#
loop_
_entity.id
_entity.type
_entity.pdbx_description
1 polymer ?
#
loop_
_entity_poly.entity_id
_entity_poly.type
_entity_poly.pdbx_seq_one_letter_code
_entity_poly.pdbx_strand_id
1 'polypeptide(L)'
;MEFWLALFDQIKADGKFDGGFLDKNIILFCFLALIQDELDVTAEVWDFHVIRPSTNPCVPSARPNTMFAVPELYAVDSYTCAVDDENLLLCKNNALFRSGIPCDEDGRDIIGMHLLAA
;
A
#
# COMPACT_ATOMS: atom_id res chain seq x y z
N MET A 1 -7.65 -4.07 -6.55
CA MET A 1 -7.25 -5.08 -5.52
C MET A 1 -7.41 -6.55 -5.95
N GLU A 2 -8.62 -7.09 -6.20
CA GLU A 2 -8.78 -8.53 -6.59
C GLU A 2 -7.97 -8.93 -7.83
N PHE A 3 -7.86 -8.02 -8.81
CA PHE A 3 -7.00 -8.19 -9.98
C PHE A 3 -5.55 -8.54 -9.63
N TRP A 4 -4.93 -7.78 -8.72
CA TRP A 4 -3.53 -8.00 -8.33
C TRP A 4 -3.34 -9.34 -7.63
N LEU A 5 -4.30 -9.73 -6.78
CA LEU A 5 -4.27 -11.03 -6.11
C LEU A 5 -4.33 -12.18 -7.13
N ALA A 6 -5.26 -12.10 -8.09
CA ALA A 6 -5.39 -13.11 -9.14
C ALA A 6 -4.13 -13.17 -10.03
N LEU A 7 -3.57 -12.02 -10.40
CA LEU A 7 -2.36 -11.94 -11.21
C LEU A 7 -1.17 -12.61 -10.51
N PHE A 8 -0.91 -12.27 -9.24
CA PHE A 8 0.21 -12.85 -8.50
C PHE A 8 0.01 -14.33 -8.19
N ASP A 9 -1.23 -14.76 -7.94
CA ASP A 9 -1.54 -16.18 -7.77
C ASP A 9 -1.28 -16.96 -9.07
N GLN A 10 -1.64 -16.39 -10.22
CA GLN A 10 -1.35 -17.00 -11.52
C GLN A 10 0.16 -17.06 -11.82
N ILE A 11 0.91 -15.99 -11.54
CA ILE A 11 2.38 -15.99 -11.71
C ILE A 11 3.03 -17.11 -10.88
N LYS A 12 2.54 -17.32 -9.66
CA LYS A 12 3.00 -18.41 -8.79
C LYS A 12 2.57 -19.78 -9.33
N ALA A 13 1.33 -19.93 -9.77
CA ALA A 13 0.80 -21.18 -10.33
C ALA A 13 1.53 -21.61 -11.61
N ASP A 14 1.97 -20.65 -12.42
CA ASP A 14 2.78 -20.86 -13.62
C ASP A 14 4.24 -21.27 -13.32
N GLY A 15 4.65 -21.26 -12.04
CA GLY A 15 6.04 -21.52 -11.63
C GLY A 15 7.02 -20.41 -11.99
N LYS A 16 6.53 -19.20 -12.26
CA LYS A 16 7.34 -18.01 -12.61
C LYS A 16 7.72 -17.16 -11.39
N PHE A 17 7.38 -17.64 -10.20
CA PHE A 17 7.76 -17.01 -8.94
C PHE A 17 8.05 -18.07 -7.89
N ASP A 18 9.30 -18.20 -7.50
CA ASP A 18 9.76 -19.10 -6.44
C ASP A 18 9.98 -18.37 -5.09
N GLY A 19 9.89 -17.04 -5.09
CA GLY A 19 10.10 -16.20 -3.91
C GLY A 19 11.57 -15.97 -3.56
N GLY A 20 12.48 -16.27 -4.48
CA GLY A 20 13.89 -15.95 -4.44
C GLY A 20 14.14 -14.44 -4.45
N PHE A 21 15.40 -14.07 -4.24
CA PHE A 21 15.80 -12.66 -4.18
C PHE A 21 15.46 -11.91 -5.48
N LEU A 22 15.79 -12.49 -6.64
CA LEU A 22 15.55 -11.85 -7.94
C LEU A 22 14.05 -11.65 -8.19
N ASP A 23 13.25 -12.69 -8.00
CA ASP A 23 11.79 -12.65 -8.19
C ASP A 23 11.13 -11.57 -7.34
N LYS A 24 11.51 -11.47 -6.05
CA LYS A 24 11.00 -10.42 -5.16
C LYS A 24 11.35 -9.03 -5.68
N ASN A 25 12.59 -8.81 -6.11
CA ASN A 25 13.02 -7.52 -6.64
C ASN A 25 12.33 -7.17 -7.97
N ILE A 26 12.11 -8.15 -8.86
CA ILE A 26 11.36 -7.94 -10.10
C ILE A 26 9.90 -7.55 -9.81
N ILE A 27 9.22 -8.27 -8.92
CA ILE A 27 7.83 -7.95 -8.55
C ILE A 27 7.74 -6.54 -7.94
N LEU A 28 8.64 -6.22 -7.01
CA LEU A 28 8.69 -4.88 -6.41
C LEU A 28 8.96 -3.81 -7.48
N PHE A 29 9.92 -4.04 -8.38
CA PHE A 29 10.25 -3.08 -9.42
C PHE A 29 9.07 -2.82 -10.36
N CYS A 30 8.45 -3.89 -10.87
CA CYS A 30 7.42 -3.79 -11.91
C CYS A 30 6.09 -3.27 -11.37
N PHE A 31 5.68 -3.70 -10.17
CA PHE A 31 4.30 -3.53 -9.70
C PHE A 31 4.13 -2.60 -8.51
N LEU A 32 5.16 -2.41 -7.67
CA LEU A 32 4.99 -1.66 -6.42
C LEU A 32 4.49 -0.23 -6.65
N ALA A 33 5.01 0.46 -7.66
CA ALA A 33 4.57 1.82 -7.99
C ALA A 33 3.10 1.86 -8.41
N LEU A 34 2.68 0.94 -9.29
CA LEU A 34 1.31 0.88 -9.79
C LEU A 34 0.32 0.56 -8.67
N ILE A 35 0.69 -0.38 -7.80
CA ILE A 35 -0.13 -0.75 -6.64
C ILE A 35 -0.20 0.41 -5.65
N GLN A 36 0.92 1.10 -5.38
CA GLN A 36 0.94 2.26 -4.49
C GLN A 36 0.05 3.38 -5.02
N ASP A 37 0.14 3.70 -6.32
CA ASP A 37 -0.72 4.72 -6.94
C ASP A 37 -2.22 4.36 -6.82
N GLU A 38 -2.59 3.10 -7.06
CA GLU A 38 -3.99 2.64 -6.89
C GLU A 38 -4.44 2.72 -5.42
N LEU A 39 -3.57 2.35 -4.48
CA LEU A 39 -3.86 2.42 -3.05
C LEU A 39 -3.99 3.86 -2.56
N ASP A 40 -3.15 4.76 -3.02
CA ASP A 40 -3.19 6.18 -2.65
C ASP A 40 -4.49 6.83 -3.15
N VAL A 41 -4.90 6.55 -4.39
CA VAL A 41 -6.20 7.00 -4.92
C VAL A 41 -7.36 6.39 -4.13
N THR A 42 -7.28 5.11 -3.80
CA THR A 42 -8.32 4.43 -3.01
C THR A 42 -8.45 5.04 -1.61
N ALA A 43 -7.32 5.34 -0.96
CA ALA A 43 -7.27 5.99 0.33
C ALA A 43 -7.89 7.39 0.26
N GLU A 44 -7.52 8.19 -0.75
CA GLU A 44 -8.10 9.53 -0.94
C GLU A 44 -9.63 9.47 -1.09
N VAL A 45 -10.14 8.59 -1.94
CA VAL A 45 -11.58 8.43 -2.15
C VAL A 45 -12.28 7.99 -0.85
N TRP A 46 -11.68 7.05 -0.12
CA TRP A 46 -12.22 6.56 1.14
C TRP A 46 -12.25 7.65 2.21
N ASP A 47 -11.15 8.35 2.39
CA ASP A 47 -10.96 9.38 3.42
C ASP A 47 -11.94 10.55 3.27
N PHE A 48 -12.28 10.89 2.03
CA PHE A 48 -13.23 11.96 1.72
C PHE A 48 -14.67 11.49 1.49
N HIS A 49 -14.92 10.18 1.50
CA HIS A 49 -16.27 9.65 1.33
C HIS A 49 -17.21 10.15 2.43
N VAL A 50 -18.41 10.60 2.06
CA VAL A 50 -19.41 11.02 3.05
C VAL A 50 -20.28 9.82 3.42
N ILE A 51 -20.06 9.28 4.62
CA ILE A 51 -20.92 8.25 5.20
C ILE A 51 -22.30 8.84 5.44
N ARG A 52 -23.32 8.25 4.81
CA ARG A 52 -24.70 8.73 4.94
C ARG A 52 -25.24 8.49 6.36
N PRO A 53 -26.04 9.42 6.89
CA PRO A 53 -26.81 9.18 8.11
C PRO A 53 -27.65 7.92 8.00
N SER A 54 -27.58 7.07 9.03
CA SER A 54 -28.41 5.88 9.17
C SER A 54 -29.42 6.05 10.29
N THR A 55 -30.46 5.21 10.30
CA THR A 55 -31.42 5.16 11.43
C THR A 55 -30.80 4.55 12.69
N ASN A 56 -29.63 3.90 12.58
CA ASN A 56 -28.88 3.41 13.73
C ASN A 56 -28.03 4.56 14.32
N PRO A 57 -28.34 5.05 15.54
CA PRO A 57 -27.61 6.16 16.15
C PRO A 57 -26.16 5.81 16.50
N CYS A 58 -25.80 4.51 16.54
CA CYS A 58 -24.43 4.07 16.76
C CYS A 58 -23.55 4.17 15.51
N VAL A 59 -24.10 4.58 14.36
CA VAL A 59 -23.36 4.76 13.11
C VAL A 59 -23.20 6.25 12.82
N PRO A 60 -22.05 6.84 13.19
CA PRO A 60 -21.80 8.25 12.92
C PRO A 60 -21.77 8.54 11.42
N SER A 61 -22.38 9.66 11.03
CA SER A 61 -22.35 10.17 9.66
C SER A 61 -21.33 11.27 9.54
N ALA A 62 -20.30 11.06 8.74
CA ALA A 62 -19.28 12.04 8.42
C ALA A 62 -18.29 11.49 7.40
N ARG A 63 -17.21 12.24 7.18
CA ARG A 63 -16.06 11.77 6.42
C ARG A 63 -15.13 10.97 7.34
N PRO A 64 -14.67 9.77 6.92
CA PRO A 64 -13.75 8.95 7.71
C PRO A 64 -12.55 9.71 8.24
N ASN A 65 -11.91 10.53 7.40
CA ASN A 65 -10.73 11.30 7.81
C ASN A 65 -11.04 12.30 8.94
N THR A 66 -12.17 13.00 8.86
CA THR A 66 -12.59 13.93 9.93
C THR A 66 -12.93 13.19 11.22
N MET A 67 -13.62 12.05 11.12
CA MET A 67 -13.96 11.21 12.28
C MET A 67 -12.73 10.64 12.97
N PHE A 68 -11.71 10.29 12.19
CA PHE A 68 -10.43 9.78 12.70
C PHE A 68 -9.60 10.89 13.34
N ALA A 69 -9.52 12.07 12.70
CA ALA A 69 -8.66 13.15 13.15
C ALA A 69 -9.22 13.91 14.36
N VAL A 70 -10.55 14.05 14.47
CA VAL A 70 -11.20 14.82 15.54
C VAL A 70 -12.45 14.08 16.05
N PRO A 71 -12.28 12.92 16.71
CA PRO A 71 -13.40 12.10 17.18
C PRO A 71 -14.32 12.85 18.16
N GLU A 72 -13.81 13.86 18.87
CA GLU A 72 -14.55 14.65 19.85
C GLU A 72 -15.73 15.42 19.23
N LEU A 73 -15.64 15.78 17.94
CA LEU A 73 -16.75 16.42 17.21
C LEU A 73 -17.98 15.51 17.07
N TYR A 74 -17.79 14.21 17.23
CA TYR A 74 -18.82 13.18 17.12
C TYR A 74 -19.17 12.56 18.48
N ALA A 75 -18.68 13.15 19.58
CA ALA A 75 -18.87 12.65 20.94
C ALA A 75 -18.43 11.19 21.12
N VAL A 76 -17.35 10.79 20.43
CA VAL A 76 -16.72 9.48 20.57
C VAL A 76 -15.28 9.65 21.08
N ASP A 77 -14.78 8.62 21.77
CA ASP A 77 -13.42 8.59 22.28
C ASP A 77 -12.41 8.29 21.14
N SER A 78 -11.21 8.87 21.24
CA SER A 78 -10.11 8.48 20.37
C SER A 78 -9.53 7.13 20.81
N TYR A 79 -9.39 6.22 19.85
CA TYR A 79 -8.70 4.94 20.02
C TYR A 79 -7.31 4.93 19.36
N THR A 80 -6.77 6.10 19.01
CA THR A 80 -5.43 6.20 18.42
C THR A 80 -4.36 5.82 19.45
N CYS A 81 -3.39 5.00 19.06
CA CYS A 81 -2.21 4.74 19.87
C CYS A 81 -1.06 5.66 19.47
N ALA A 82 -0.34 6.19 20.47
CA ALA A 82 0.89 6.92 20.20
C ALA A 82 1.94 5.93 19.67
N VAL A 83 2.45 6.22 18.47
CA VAL A 83 3.58 5.48 17.89
C VAL A 83 4.84 6.25 18.23
N ASP A 84 5.84 5.55 18.76
CA ASP A 84 7.15 6.12 19.06
C ASP A 84 7.86 6.59 17.78
N ASP A 85 8.54 7.73 17.86
CA ASP A 85 9.17 8.39 16.70
C ASP A 85 10.33 7.55 16.11
N GLU A 86 11.05 6.80 16.95
CA GLU A 86 12.13 5.91 16.48
C GLU A 86 11.56 4.75 15.67
N ASN A 87 10.46 4.15 16.15
CA ASN A 87 9.74 3.12 15.40
C ASN A 87 9.16 3.67 14.09
N LEU A 88 8.61 4.89 14.11
CA LEU A 88 8.11 5.54 12.90
C LEU A 88 9.23 5.79 11.88
N LEU A 89 10.39 6.26 12.34
CA LEU A 89 11.55 6.50 11.49
C LEU A 89 12.11 5.21 10.92
N LEU A 90 12.20 4.15 11.72
CA LEU A 90 12.61 2.82 11.28
C LEU A 90 11.67 2.29 10.18
N CYS A 91 10.36 2.43 10.37
CA CYS A 91 9.37 2.07 9.36
C CYS A 91 9.56 2.89 8.08
N LYS A 92 9.79 4.20 8.16
CA LYS A 92 10.03 5.05 6.97
C LYS A 92 11.30 4.65 6.21
N ASN A 93 12.37 4.30 6.93
CA ASN A 93 13.63 3.90 6.32
C ASN A 93 13.57 2.50 5.67
N ASN A 94 12.76 1.60 6.24
CA ASN A 94 12.59 0.24 5.74
C ASN A 94 11.44 0.11 4.73
N ALA A 95 10.50 1.05 4.75
CA ALA A 95 9.44 1.10 3.76
C ALA A 95 10.10 1.32 2.40
N LEU A 96 9.84 0.38 1.50
CA LEU A 96 10.35 0.36 0.13
C LEU A 96 9.64 1.43 -0.72
N PHE A 97 9.53 2.66 -0.23
CA PHE A 97 9.12 3.78 -1.06
C PHE A 97 10.16 3.91 -2.17
N ARG A 98 9.69 3.81 -3.42
CA ARG A 98 10.55 3.83 -4.59
C ARG A 98 11.50 5.03 -4.53
N SER A 99 12.80 4.77 -4.47
CA SER A 99 13.71 5.62 -5.25
C SER A 99 13.46 5.28 -6.73
N GLY A 100 13.68 6.20 -7.67
CA GLY A 100 13.50 5.97 -9.12
C GLY A 100 14.49 4.95 -9.71
N ILE A 101 15.04 4.08 -8.88
CA ILE A 101 16.21 3.26 -9.07
C ILE A 101 15.80 1.80 -8.77
N PRO A 102 15.87 0.91 -9.78
CA PRO A 102 15.56 -0.51 -9.68
C PRO A 102 16.63 -1.31 -8.92
N CYS A 103 16.94 -1.03 -7.65
CA CYS A 103 18.05 -1.70 -6.92
C CYS A 103 19.46 -1.10 -7.20
N ASP A 104 20.48 -1.71 -6.58
CA ASP A 104 21.90 -1.48 -6.85
C ASP A 104 22.26 -1.75 -8.33
N GLU A 105 23.43 -1.28 -8.78
CA GLU A 105 23.81 -1.35 -10.22
C GLU A 105 23.71 -2.79 -10.77
N ASP A 106 24.15 -3.78 -9.99
CA ASP A 106 24.10 -5.19 -10.37
C ASP A 106 22.65 -5.71 -10.53
N GLY A 107 21.74 -5.31 -9.64
CA GLY A 107 20.31 -5.66 -9.74
C GLY A 107 19.64 -5.03 -10.96
N ARG A 108 20.01 -3.79 -11.31
CA ARG A 108 19.45 -3.11 -12.49
C ARG A 108 19.84 -3.78 -13.79
N ASP A 109 21.08 -4.20 -13.93
CA ASP A 109 21.57 -4.86 -15.13
C ASP A 109 20.88 -6.21 -15.32
N ILE A 110 20.71 -6.98 -14.25
CA ILE A 110 20.01 -8.28 -14.29
C ILE A 110 18.53 -8.08 -14.64
N ILE A 111 17.84 -7.15 -13.98
CA ILE A 111 16.43 -6.84 -14.26
C ILE A 111 16.26 -6.33 -15.69
N GLY A 112 17.15 -5.43 -16.15
CA GLY A 112 17.14 -4.89 -17.50
C GLY A 112 17.39 -5.96 -18.56
N MET A 113 18.35 -6.86 -18.35
CA MET A 113 18.59 -7.98 -19.26
C MET A 113 17.41 -8.95 -19.30
N HIS A 114 16.78 -9.26 -18.16
CA HIS A 114 15.67 -10.21 -18.12
C HIS A 114 14.38 -9.65 -18.75
N LEU A 115 14.13 -8.35 -18.60
CA LEU A 115 12.93 -7.69 -19.16
C LEU A 115 13.09 -7.27 -20.63
N LEU A 116 14.32 -7.06 -21.13
CA LEU A 116 14.58 -6.74 -22.55
C LEU A 116 14.81 -7.97 -23.43
N ALA A 117 15.01 -9.15 -22.84
CA ALA A 117 15.24 -10.42 -23.55
C ALA A 117 13.99 -11.30 -23.70
N ALA A 118 12.83 -10.87 -23.19
CA ALA A 118 11.52 -11.54 -23.30
C ALA A 118 10.61 -10.82 -24.28
#